data_AF-A0AA37WRU1-F1
#
_entry.id   AF-A0AA37WRU1-F1
#
_cell.length_a   1.000
_cell.length_b   1.000
_cell.length_c   1.000
_cell.angle_alpha   90.00
_cell.angle_beta   90.00
_cell.angle_gamma   90.00
#
_symmetry.space_group_name_H-M   'P 1'
#
loop_
_entity.id
_entity.type
_entity.pdbx_description
1 polymer ?
#
loop_
_entity_poly.entity_id
_entity_poly.type
_entity_poly.pdbx_seq_one_letter_code
_entity_poly.pdbx_strand_id
1 'polypeptide(L)' 'MASGNSTSKRGFASMDLERQREIASKGGRSVPAEKRSFSQDRELASSAGRKGGQSTGTGRAE' A
#
# COMPACT_ATOMS: atom_id res chain seq x y z
N MET A 1 -9.84 -13.97 29.79
CA MET A 1 -10.67 -13.56 28.64
C MET A 1 -10.14 -12.22 28.11
N ALA A 2 -9.32 -12.22 27.06
CA ALA A 2 -8.88 -10.99 26.40
C ALA A 2 -9.61 -10.90 25.05
N SER A 3 -10.78 -10.25 25.05
CA SER A 3 -11.56 -9.97 23.86
C SER A 3 -11.17 -8.59 23.32
N GLY A 4 -10.90 -8.47 22.02
CA GLY A 4 -10.61 -7.18 21.40
C GLY A 4 -9.90 -7.24 20.06
N ASN A 5 -10.46 -7.97 19.11
CA ASN A 5 -10.08 -7.91 17.69
C ASN A 5 -10.26 -6.46 17.17
N SER A 6 -9.19 -5.68 17.23
CA SER A 6 -9.12 -4.39 16.56
C SER A 6 -8.15 -4.54 15.41
N THR A 7 -8.68 -4.60 14.18
CA THR A 7 -7.93 -4.19 12.99
C THR A 7 -7.42 -2.79 13.27
N SER A 8 -6.16 -2.74 13.69
CA SER A 8 -5.55 -1.49 14.08
C SER A 8 -5.62 -0.55 12.88
N LYS A 9 -6.19 0.64 13.05
CA LYS A 9 -6.24 1.72 12.04
C LYS A 9 -4.82 2.26 11.74
N ARG A 10 -3.87 1.36 11.51
CA ARG A 10 -2.44 1.61 11.34
C ARG A 10 -2.04 1.13 9.96
N GLY A 11 -1.10 1.85 9.34
CA GLY A 11 -0.59 1.53 8.02
C GLY A 11 -1.26 2.33 6.89
N PHE A 12 -0.67 2.20 5.71
CA PHE A 12 -0.98 3.03 4.54
C PHE A 12 -2.44 2.94 4.08
N ALA A 13 -3.06 1.76 4.17
CA ALA A 13 -4.44 1.52 3.78
C ALA A 13 -5.48 2.03 4.79
N SER A 14 -5.08 2.34 6.02
CA SER A 14 -5.96 2.89 7.06
C SER A 14 -5.91 4.42 7.15
N MET A 15 -5.08 5.07 6.31
CA MET A 15 -4.98 6.53 6.24
C MET A 15 -6.14 7.14 5.45
N ASP A 16 -6.37 8.43 5.62
CA ASP A 16 -7.31 9.18 4.79
C ASP A 16 -6.90 9.14 3.30
N LEU A 17 -7.89 9.11 2.40
CA LEU A 17 -7.69 9.01 0.95
C LEU A 17 -6.84 10.16 0.41
N GLU A 18 -7.01 11.38 0.93
CA GLU A 18 -6.20 12.53 0.50
C GLU A 18 -4.73 12.32 0.89
N ARG A 19 -4.49 11.96 2.15
CA ARG A 19 -3.15 11.69 2.67
C ARG A 19 -2.47 10.51 1.97
N GLN A 20 -3.23 9.46 1.67
CA GLN A 20 -2.75 8.29 0.93
C GLN A 20 -2.31 8.70 -0.48
N ARG A 21 -3.12 9.50 -1.18
CA ARG A 21 -2.80 10.03 -2.51
C ARG A 21 -1.60 10.95 -2.49
N GLU A 22 -1.47 11.82 -1.49
CA GLU A 22 -0.31 12.68 -1.34
C GLU A 22 0.98 11.89 -1.14
N ILE A 23 0.98 10.90 -0.24
CA ILE A 23 2.15 10.06 0.02
C ILE A 23 2.49 9.22 -1.21
N ALA A 24 1.49 8.61 -1.88
CA ALA A 24 1.70 7.88 -3.12
C ALA A 24 2.28 8.79 -4.24
N SER A 25 1.76 10.01 -4.35
CA SER A 25 2.21 11.00 -5.34
C SER A 25 3.65 11.47 -5.05
N LYS A 26 3.99 11.71 -3.77
CA LYS A 26 5.35 12.07 -3.34
C LYS A 26 6.33 10.92 -3.60
N GLY A 27 5.98 9.70 -3.23
CA GLY A 27 6.80 8.51 -3.49
C GLY A 27 7.05 8.29 -4.98
N GLY A 28 6.01 8.47 -5.80
CA GLY A 28 6.14 8.40 -7.25
C GLY A 28 7.04 9.50 -7.82
N ARG A 29 6.88 10.76 -7.39
CA ARG A 29 7.69 11.90 -7.87
C ARG A 29 9.16 11.82 -7.48
N SER A 30 9.50 11.08 -6.43
CA SER A 30 10.89 10.85 -6.02
C SER A 30 11.69 10.01 -7.01
N VAL A 31 11.02 9.32 -7.94
CA VAL A 31 11.67 8.53 -8.98
C VAL A 31 11.58 9.30 -10.30
N PRO A 32 12.71 9.56 -11.00
CA PRO A 32 12.70 10.17 -12.33
C PRO A 32 11.77 9.43 -13.28
N ALA A 33 11.08 10.14 -14.17
CA ALA A 33 10.08 9.55 -15.07
C ALA A 33 10.61 8.35 -15.88
N GLU A 34 11.88 8.41 -16.29
CA GLU A 34 12.59 7.36 -17.05
C GLU A 34 12.80 6.08 -16.24
N LYS A 35 12.85 6.18 -14.90
CA LYS A 35 13.07 5.05 -13.98
C LYS A 35 11.82 4.63 -13.22
N ARG A 36 10.65 5.21 -13.54
CA ARG A 36 9.37 4.84 -12.93
C ARG A 36 8.83 3.56 -13.56
N SER A 37 9.42 2.40 -13.25
CA SER A 37 9.00 1.10 -13.80
C SER A 37 7.52 0.82 -13.58
N PHE A 38 6.96 1.21 -12.43
CA PHE A 38 5.53 1.06 -12.13
C PHE A 38 4.61 2.04 -12.89
N SER A 39 5.15 3.13 -13.47
CA SER A 39 4.39 4.04 -14.34
C SER A 39 4.46 3.63 -15.80
N GLN A 40 5.56 2.96 -16.21
CA GLN A 40 5.73 2.42 -17.55
C GLN A 40 4.96 1.11 -17.74
N ASP A 41 4.93 0.26 -16.70
CA ASP A 41 4.27 -1.04 -16.74
C ASP A 41 3.16 -1.13 -15.67
N ARG A 42 1.92 -1.06 -16.14
CA ARG A 42 0.70 -1.13 -15.31
C ARG A 42 0.50 -2.53 -14.71
N GLU A 43 0.90 -3.58 -15.41
CA GLU A 43 0.77 -4.97 -14.95
C GLU A 43 1.76 -5.25 -13.81
N LEU A 44 3.00 -4.77 -13.95
CA LEU A 44 4.02 -4.83 -12.90
C LEU A 44 3.56 -4.07 -11.64
N ALA A 45 2.98 -2.87 -11.80
CA ALA A 45 2.45 -2.09 -10.68
C ALA A 45 1.30 -2.82 -9.96
N SER A 46 0.38 -3.38 -10.74
CA SER A 46 -0.79 -4.09 -10.21
C SER A 46 -0.38 -5.38 -9.48
N SER A 47 0.55 -6.15 -10.05
CA SER A 47 1.06 -7.39 -9.45
C SER A 47 1.88 -7.11 -8.18
N ALA A 48 2.76 -6.10 -8.20
CA ALA A 48 3.53 -5.69 -7.02
C ALA A 48 2.63 -5.16 -5.90
N GLY A 49 1.63 -4.34 -6.23
CA GLY A 49 0.64 -3.84 -5.27
C GLY A 49 -0.17 -4.98 -4.64
N ARG A 50 -0.66 -5.92 -5.46
CA ARG A 50 -1.37 -7.12 -4.99
C ARG A 50 -0.48 -7.98 -4.09
N LYS A 51 0.78 -8.20 -4.45
CA LYS A 51 1.73 -8.97 -3.64
C LYS A 51 1.99 -8.30 -2.29
N GLY A 52 2.22 -6.98 -2.29
CA GLY A 52 2.40 -6.21 -1.06
C GLY A 52 1.20 -6.27 -0.12
N GLY A 53 -0.02 -6.14 -0.68
CA GLY A 53 -1.27 -6.27 0.08
C GLY A 53 -1.48 -7.66 0.69
N GLN A 54 -1.14 -8.71 -0.06
CA GLN A 54 -1.21 -10.10 0.43
C GLN A 54 -0.23 -10.36 1.59
N SER A 55 1.01 -9.84 1.50
CA SER A 55 1.99 -9.97 2.59
C SER A 55 1.54 -9.29 3.89
N THR A 56 0.73 -8.24 3.80
CA THR A 56 0.13 -7.58 4.97
C THR A 56 -1.19 -8.21 5.44
N GLY A 57 -1.80 -9.09 4.64
CA GLY A 57 -3.09 -9.74 4.93
C GLY A 57 -3.01 -10.98 5.82
N THR A 58 -1.83 -11.57 6.02
CA THR A 58 -1.68 -12.86 6.74
C THR A 58 -1.41 -12.72 8.24
N GLY A 59 -1.67 -11.54 8.83
CA GLY A 59 -1.44 -11.28 10.24
C GLY A 59 -2.67 -11.32 11.15
N ARG A 60 -3.89 -11.59 10.63
CA ARG A 60 -5.15 -11.62 11.41
C ARG A 60 -6.22 -12.52 10.76
N ALA A 61 -5.93 -13.81 10.65
CA ALA A 61 -6.96 -14.84 10.54
C ALA A 61 -6.89 -15.70 11.83
N GLU A 62 -7.20 -15.08 12.97
CA GLU A 62 -7.58 -15.74 14.22
C GLU A 62 -8.44 -14.76 15.04
#